data_AF-I2CQX6-F1
#
_entry.id   AF-I2CQX6-F1
#
_cell.length_a   1.000
_cell.length_b   1.000
_cell.length_c   1.000
_cell.angle_alpha   90.00
_cell.angle_beta   90.00
_cell.angle_gamma   90.00
#
_symmetry.space_group_name_H-M   'P 1'
#
loop_
_entity.id
_entity.type
_entity.pdbx_description
1 polymer ?
#
loop_
_entity_poly.entity_id
_entity_poly.type
_entity_poly.pdbx_seq_one_letter_code
_entity_poly.pdbx_strand_id
1 'polypeptide(L)'
;MRASFTRRSLAVVTCYERCASMTGSTTCAARVRTSLEEIPTSLFRFQEIRRPGPTKPQRSRYSSATSTWDPQILATEGKLWEVDLTSGEGDGRRGVIQLAGPEAPKLVQGLITNDIIHLTGSKASLAAGFLTNKGRLITESVITIATDAKEAPHGGPDKFFLDVPIDVKKGLLQHLRLFKLRSKVTITDLSSTARVCALVGLPHARVSDLERVREHWSARGAEVLGLGPDPRVMLGDRFPLGIRGIIHFPDPSSPPSSLPSSARPLPCTQEAREALEALRFLYGVGEGPDLVERLPSECNLDLTHAINFHKGCYLGQELTARTQFKGVIRKRLLPVFLFPDSLPPPSSKVEADM
;
A
#
# COMPACT_ATOMS: atom_id res chain seq x y z
N MET A 1 -41.47 6.30 6.59
CA MET A 1 -40.99 6.68 5.25
C MET A 1 -39.63 6.04 5.03
N ARG A 2 -39.52 5.12 4.06
CA ARG A 2 -38.23 4.54 3.64
C ARG A 2 -37.43 5.65 2.95
N ALA A 3 -36.35 6.11 3.57
CA ALA A 3 -35.39 6.98 2.90
C ALA A 3 -34.63 6.14 1.87
N SER A 4 -34.91 6.36 0.59
CA SER A 4 -34.12 5.80 -0.50
C SER A 4 -32.77 6.52 -0.53
N PHE A 5 -31.72 5.86 -0.05
CA PHE A 5 -30.35 6.32 -0.27
C PHE A 5 -30.00 6.05 -1.73
N THR A 6 -29.98 7.11 -2.55
CA THR A 6 -29.45 7.05 -3.92
C THR A 6 -27.95 6.77 -3.84
N ARG A 7 -27.51 5.67 -4.46
CA ARG A 7 -26.10 5.27 -4.56
C ARG A 7 -25.28 6.43 -5.15
N ARG A 8 -24.39 7.01 -4.35
CA ARG A 8 -23.44 8.03 -4.79
C ARG A 8 -22.12 7.33 -5.11
N SER A 9 -21.66 7.49 -6.35
CA SER A 9 -20.46 6.82 -6.84
C SER A 9 -19.24 7.64 -6.43
N LEU A 10 -18.38 7.09 -5.56
CA LEU A 10 -17.12 7.71 -5.20
C LEU A 10 -16.08 7.32 -6.25
N ALA A 11 -15.47 8.31 -6.91
CA ALA A 11 -14.32 8.09 -7.76
C ALA A 11 -13.17 8.96 -7.27
N VAL A 12 -12.04 8.32 -7.01
CA VAL A 12 -10.82 8.98 -6.56
C VAL A 12 -9.84 9.07 -7.72
N VAL A 13 -9.61 10.29 -8.20
CA VAL A 13 -8.72 10.59 -9.33
C VAL A 13 -7.35 11.01 -8.85
N THR A 14 -6.31 10.44 -9.45
CA THR A 14 -4.95 10.95 -9.39
C THR A 14 -4.85 12.31 -10.11
N CYS A 15 -4.80 13.42 -9.37
CA CYS A 15 -4.54 14.75 -9.93
C CYS A 15 -3.07 15.16 -9.73
N TYR A 16 -2.44 15.69 -10.78
CA TYR A 16 -1.07 16.20 -10.74
C TYR A 16 -1.08 17.72 -10.53
N GLU A 17 -0.78 18.19 -9.32
CA GLU A 17 -0.75 19.63 -9.02
C GLU A 17 0.66 20.20 -8.99
N ARG A 18 0.87 21.39 -9.60
CA ARG A 18 2.07 22.21 -9.37
C ARG A 18 1.98 22.88 -8.01
N CYS A 19 2.54 22.29 -6.95
CA CYS A 19 2.72 23.01 -5.70
C CYS A 19 3.76 24.12 -5.85
N ALA A 20 3.41 25.36 -5.51
CA ALA A 20 4.37 26.43 -5.22
C ALA A 20 4.65 26.45 -3.70
N SER A 21 5.88 26.81 -3.31
CA SER A 21 6.38 26.76 -1.92
C SER A 21 5.53 27.58 -0.95
N MET A 22 5.02 26.97 0.13
CA MET A 22 4.38 27.68 1.24
C MET A 22 5.38 27.94 2.38
N THR A 23 6.01 29.11 2.37
CA THR A 23 6.44 29.79 3.59
C THR A 23 5.32 30.76 3.98
N GLY A 24 4.50 30.41 4.98
CA GLY A 24 3.49 31.32 5.53
C GLY A 24 2.25 30.60 6.03
N SER A 25 1.92 30.81 7.32
CA SER A 25 0.70 30.33 7.96
C SER A 25 -0.54 31.00 7.39
N THR A 26 -1.59 30.23 7.12
CA THR A 26 -2.98 30.71 7.17
C THR A 26 -3.94 29.52 7.13
N THR A 27 -4.71 29.38 8.20
CA THR A 27 -5.83 28.44 8.36
C THR A 27 -7.04 28.94 7.55
N CYS A 28 -7.74 28.06 6.85
CA CYS A 28 -9.09 28.30 6.32
C CYS A 28 -9.92 27.02 6.47
N ALA A 29 -11.25 27.18 6.60
CA ALA A 29 -12.21 26.12 6.91
C ALA A 29 -13.22 25.83 5.76
N ALA A 30 -13.41 24.54 5.43
CA ALA A 30 -14.54 24.04 4.65
C ALA A 30 -15.56 23.32 5.54
N ARG A 31 -16.85 23.67 5.42
CA ARG A 31 -17.96 23.05 6.15
C ARG A 31 -18.42 21.78 5.44
N VAL A 32 -18.06 20.62 5.99
CA VAL A 32 -18.59 19.32 5.57
C VAL A 32 -19.81 18.99 6.44
N ARG A 33 -21.00 18.88 5.84
CA ARG A 33 -22.14 18.22 6.49
C ARG A 33 -22.10 16.74 6.11
N THR A 34 -21.44 15.94 6.93
CA THR A 34 -21.57 14.49 6.93
C THR A 34 -22.06 14.07 8.30
N SER A 35 -23.21 13.40 8.37
CA SER A 35 -23.73 12.78 9.59
C SER A 35 -22.96 11.50 9.96
N LEU A 36 -21.65 11.52 9.79
CA LEU A 36 -20.72 10.48 10.21
C LEU A 36 -19.79 11.18 11.21
N GLU A 37 -20.17 11.08 12.49
CA GLU A 37 -19.33 11.54 13.57
C GLU A 37 -18.02 10.73 13.55
N GLU A 38 -16.91 11.46 13.58
CA GLU A 38 -15.53 11.02 13.87
C GLU A 38 -14.77 10.19 12.81
N ILE A 39 -14.48 10.80 11.65
CA ILE A 39 -13.19 10.57 10.98
C ILE A 39 -12.24 11.69 11.44
N PRO A 40 -11.09 11.39 12.08
CA PRO A 40 -10.14 12.42 12.51
C PRO A 40 -9.63 13.23 11.31
N THR A 41 -10.05 14.49 11.22
CA THR A 41 -9.65 15.46 10.19
C THR A 41 -8.17 15.86 10.28
N SER A 42 -7.47 15.49 11.37
CA SER A 42 -6.06 15.80 11.61
C SER A 42 -5.08 15.13 10.63
N LEU A 43 -5.50 14.09 9.91
CA LEU A 43 -4.72 13.41 8.87
C LEU A 43 -4.88 14.01 7.48
N PHE A 44 -5.93 14.81 7.31
CA PHE A 44 -6.18 15.50 6.08
C PHE A 44 -5.72 16.93 6.27
N ARG A 45 -4.50 17.27 5.81
CA ARG A 45 -4.27 18.65 5.36
C ARG A 45 -5.09 18.82 4.07
N PHE A 46 -6.40 19.01 4.21
CA PHE A 46 -7.22 19.53 3.13
C PHE A 46 -6.69 20.94 2.84
N GLN A 47 -5.97 21.12 1.73
CA GLN A 47 -5.67 22.46 1.25
C GLN A 47 -6.97 23.07 0.73
N GLU A 48 -7.44 24.09 1.44
CA GLU A 48 -8.48 24.98 0.92
C GLU A 48 -7.83 25.92 -0.10
N ILE A 49 -8.25 25.83 -1.36
CA ILE A 49 -7.77 26.71 -2.43
C ILE A 49 -8.85 27.78 -2.65
N ARG A 50 -8.55 29.03 -2.25
CA ARG A 50 -9.29 30.19 -2.76
C ARG A 50 -8.80 30.52 -4.16
N ARG A 51 -9.74 30.76 -5.08
CA ARG A 51 -9.55 31.17 -6.48
C ARG A 51 -8.31 32.05 -6.69
N PRO A 52 -7.26 31.59 -7.38
CA PRO A 52 -6.41 32.48 -8.14
C PRO A 52 -7.12 32.82 -9.45
N GLY A 53 -6.89 34.02 -9.99
CA GLY A 53 -7.43 34.46 -11.27
C GLY A 53 -7.06 33.55 -12.46
N PRO A 54 -7.56 33.86 -13.67
CA PRO A 54 -7.64 32.92 -14.78
C PRO A 54 -6.24 32.46 -15.19
N THR A 55 -5.92 31.19 -14.96
CA THR A 55 -4.70 30.57 -15.49
C THR A 55 -5.02 29.29 -16.25
N LYS A 56 -4.23 29.03 -17.29
CA LYS A 56 -4.47 28.02 -18.34
C LYS A 56 -4.75 26.61 -17.77
N PRO A 57 -5.65 25.83 -18.41
CA PRO A 57 -6.06 24.51 -17.94
C PRO A 57 -4.88 23.54 -17.81
N GLN A 58 -4.81 22.82 -16.69
CA GLN A 58 -3.77 21.82 -16.40
C GLN A 58 -4.30 20.39 -16.62
N ARG A 59 -3.45 19.53 -17.19
CA ARG A 59 -3.81 18.18 -17.68
C ARG A 59 -3.37 17.09 -16.69
N SER A 60 -4.27 16.17 -16.32
CA SER A 60 -3.98 14.97 -15.52
C SER A 60 -4.49 13.68 -16.19
N ARG A 61 -4.01 12.50 -15.74
CA ARG A 61 -4.46 11.16 -16.17
C ARG A 61 -4.99 10.40 -14.96
N TYR A 62 -6.11 9.70 -15.15
CA TYR A 62 -6.89 8.99 -14.14
C TYR A 62 -6.58 7.48 -14.12
N SER A 63 -6.71 6.81 -12.97
CA SER A 63 -7.06 5.38 -12.92
C SER A 63 -8.34 5.25 -12.07
N SER A 64 -9.36 4.57 -12.59
CA SER A 64 -10.60 4.33 -11.86
C SER A 64 -10.59 2.95 -11.25
N ALA A 65 -11.02 2.85 -9.99
CA ALA A 65 -11.94 1.78 -9.65
C ALA A 65 -13.28 2.43 -9.30
N THR A 66 -14.34 1.97 -9.96
CA THR A 66 -15.71 2.32 -9.63
C THR A 66 -16.14 1.44 -8.46
N SER A 67 -15.94 1.89 -7.23
CA SER A 67 -16.58 1.20 -6.10
C SER A 67 -17.83 1.98 -5.68
N THR A 68 -18.99 1.35 -5.87
CA THR A 68 -20.20 1.71 -5.13
C THR A 68 -20.09 1.07 -3.76
N TRP A 69 -19.12 1.51 -2.97
CA TRP A 69 -18.86 0.92 -1.66
C TRP A 69 -19.70 1.61 -0.59
N ASP A 70 -20.20 0.83 0.37
CA ASP A 70 -20.76 1.35 1.61
C ASP A 70 -19.64 1.36 2.68
N PRO A 71 -19.18 2.55 3.13
CA PRO A 71 -18.19 2.65 4.19
C PRO A 71 -18.58 1.93 5.47
N GLN A 72 -19.88 1.69 5.69
CA GLN A 72 -20.37 0.98 6.86
C GLN A 72 -19.99 -0.50 6.89
N ILE A 73 -19.61 -1.11 5.75
CA ILE A 73 -19.19 -2.52 5.70
C ILE A 73 -17.98 -2.76 6.61
N LEU A 74 -17.00 -1.85 6.59
CA LEU A 74 -15.85 -1.91 7.49
C LEU A 74 -16.21 -1.42 8.90
N ALA A 75 -17.26 -0.63 9.06
CA ALA A 75 -17.74 -0.05 10.33
C ALA A 75 -18.50 -1.02 11.24
N THR A 76 -18.55 -2.32 10.91
CA THR A 76 -19.13 -3.32 11.81
C THR A 76 -18.20 -3.50 13.01
N GLU A 77 -18.56 -2.90 14.14
CA GLU A 77 -17.76 -2.89 15.37
C GLU A 77 -17.31 -4.30 15.77
N GLY A 78 -16.00 -4.48 15.93
CA GLY A 78 -15.39 -5.74 16.34
C GLY A 78 -15.23 -6.80 15.24
N LYS A 79 -15.57 -6.49 13.98
CA LYS A 79 -15.44 -7.44 12.85
C LYS A 79 -14.28 -7.09 11.93
N LEU A 80 -13.34 -8.03 11.79
CA LEU A 80 -12.30 -7.98 10.77
C LEU A 80 -12.78 -8.69 9.50
N TRP A 81 -12.33 -8.18 8.36
CA TRP A 81 -12.57 -8.73 7.03
C TRP A 81 -11.24 -9.17 6.46
N GLU A 82 -11.19 -10.40 5.95
CA GLU A 82 -10.02 -10.89 5.21
C GLU A 82 -10.22 -10.60 3.73
N VAL A 83 -9.25 -9.95 3.12
CA VAL A 83 -9.22 -9.72 1.68
C VAL A 83 -8.05 -10.51 1.12
N ASP A 84 -8.34 -11.48 0.26
CA ASP A 84 -7.32 -12.10 -0.56
C ASP A 84 -6.92 -11.15 -1.69
N LEU A 85 -5.63 -10.80 -1.73
CA LEU A 85 -5.07 -9.86 -2.69
C LEU A 85 -4.40 -10.55 -3.89
N THR A 86 -4.30 -11.88 -3.88
CA THR A 86 -3.69 -12.69 -4.96
C THR A 86 -4.69 -13.19 -5.99
N SER A 87 -5.93 -13.37 -5.58
CA SER A 87 -7.06 -13.86 -6.37
C SER A 87 -8.05 -12.73 -6.69
N GLY A 88 -9.01 -12.99 -7.57
CA GLY A 88 -10.01 -12.00 -8.00
C GLY A 88 -9.78 -11.45 -9.42
N GLU A 89 -10.78 -10.76 -9.94
CA GLU A 89 -10.71 -10.01 -11.19
C GLU A 89 -10.35 -8.56 -10.91
N GLY A 90 -9.51 -7.95 -11.76
CA GLY A 90 -9.05 -6.56 -11.63
C GLY A 90 -7.53 -6.39 -11.62
N ASP A 91 -7.10 -5.14 -11.80
CA ASP A 91 -5.71 -4.71 -11.71
C ASP A 91 -5.23 -4.73 -10.24
N GLY A 92 -3.91 -4.86 -10.01
CA GLY A 92 -3.35 -4.74 -8.66
C GLY A 92 -3.32 -6.03 -7.82
N ARG A 93 -3.64 -7.20 -8.42
CA ARG A 93 -3.36 -8.51 -7.81
C ARG A 93 -1.91 -8.59 -7.34
N ARG A 94 -1.68 -9.30 -6.25
CA ARG A 94 -0.36 -9.42 -5.63
C ARG A 94 0.35 -10.69 -6.07
N GLY A 95 1.67 -10.62 -6.08
CA GLY A 95 2.58 -11.74 -6.17
C GLY A 95 3.61 -11.67 -5.05
N VAL A 96 4.33 -12.77 -4.86
CA VAL A 96 5.30 -12.92 -3.76
C VAL A 96 6.66 -13.28 -4.33
N ILE A 97 7.68 -12.52 -3.94
CA ILE A 97 9.09 -12.86 -4.20
C ILE A 97 9.78 -13.10 -2.87
N GLN A 98 10.43 -14.26 -2.73
CA GLN A 98 11.31 -14.57 -1.60
C GLN A 98 12.76 -14.22 -1.94
N LEU A 99 13.44 -13.58 -0.99
CA LEU A 99 14.89 -13.38 -0.99
C LEU A 99 15.47 -14.07 0.23
N ALA A 100 16.38 -15.03 0.04
CA ALA A 100 16.95 -15.82 1.14
C ALA A 100 18.46 -16.00 1.00
N GLY A 101 19.21 -15.85 2.10
CA GLY A 101 20.63 -16.14 2.18
C GLY A 101 21.42 -15.13 3.03
N PRO A 102 22.68 -15.44 3.39
CA PRO A 102 23.47 -14.63 4.31
C PRO A 102 23.79 -13.22 3.82
N GLU A 103 23.69 -12.95 2.51
CA GLU A 103 23.89 -11.62 1.92
C GLU A 103 22.57 -10.93 1.52
N ALA A 104 21.41 -11.52 1.86
CA ALA A 104 20.11 -10.93 1.54
C ALA A 104 19.91 -9.54 2.19
N PRO A 105 20.27 -9.29 3.46
CA PRO A 105 20.20 -7.94 4.05
C PRO A 105 20.94 -6.89 3.23
N LYS A 106 22.17 -7.21 2.84
CA LYS A 106 23.02 -6.30 2.07
C LYS A 106 22.42 -5.99 0.70
N LEU A 107 21.92 -7.01 0.00
CA LEU A 107 21.27 -6.85 -1.30
C LEU A 107 19.99 -6.01 -1.18
N VAL A 108 19.10 -6.34 -0.24
CA VAL A 108 17.86 -5.60 -0.02
C VAL A 108 18.16 -4.16 0.35
N GLN A 109 19.01 -3.93 1.36
CA GLN A 109 19.38 -2.60 1.83
C GLN A 109 19.92 -1.69 0.72
N GLY A 110 20.68 -2.24 -0.23
CA GLY A 110 21.21 -1.47 -1.36
C GLY A 110 20.20 -1.14 -2.45
N LEU A 111 19.07 -1.86 -2.53
CA LEU A 111 18.10 -1.73 -3.62
C LEU A 111 16.81 -1.03 -3.24
N ILE A 112 16.49 -0.96 -1.95
CA ILE A 112 15.25 -0.34 -1.47
C ILE A 112 15.46 1.10 -1.00
N THR A 113 14.44 1.95 -1.14
CA THR A 113 14.44 3.34 -0.66
C THR A 113 14.31 3.48 0.87
N ASN A 114 13.95 2.41 1.56
CA ASN A 114 13.73 2.39 3.01
C ASN A 114 14.78 1.56 3.74
N ASP A 115 14.79 1.55 5.07
CA ASP A 115 15.87 0.96 5.85
C ASP A 115 15.44 -0.35 6.51
N ILE A 116 16.19 -1.42 6.24
CA ILE A 116 15.92 -2.74 6.82
C ILE A 116 16.12 -2.78 8.34
N ILE A 117 16.78 -1.77 8.95
CA ILE A 117 16.90 -1.71 10.41
C ILE A 117 15.54 -1.65 11.11
N HIS A 118 14.50 -1.20 10.42
CA HIS A 118 13.12 -1.12 10.94
C HIS A 118 12.37 -2.44 10.84
N LEU A 119 12.93 -3.42 10.14
CA LEU A 119 12.44 -4.80 10.12
C LEU A 119 13.01 -5.54 11.34
N THR A 120 12.56 -5.14 12.54
CA THR A 120 12.95 -5.80 13.79
C THR A 120 11.92 -6.85 14.19
N GLY A 121 12.29 -8.13 14.10
CA GLY A 121 11.44 -9.26 14.49
C GLY A 121 10.40 -9.66 13.44
N SER A 122 9.89 -10.88 13.55
CA SER A 122 9.03 -11.56 12.57
C SER A 122 7.60 -11.00 12.41
N LYS A 123 7.33 -9.86 13.06
CA LYS A 123 6.06 -9.15 13.06
C LYS A 123 6.16 -7.78 12.38
N ALA A 124 7.37 -7.36 12.03
CA ALA A 124 7.63 -6.08 11.40
C ALA A 124 7.42 -6.16 9.89
N SER A 125 6.92 -5.07 9.33
CA SER A 125 6.78 -4.85 7.90
C SER A 125 7.31 -3.47 7.53
N LEU A 126 7.65 -3.30 6.25
CA LEU A 126 8.26 -2.09 5.71
C LEU A 126 7.72 -1.81 4.31
N ALA A 127 7.29 -0.60 4.01
CA ALA A 127 7.04 -0.19 2.63
C ALA A 127 8.33 0.34 2.03
N ALA A 128 8.62 0.00 0.77
CA ALA A 128 9.77 0.57 0.08
C ALA A 128 9.59 0.57 -1.44
N GLY A 129 10.17 1.58 -2.09
CA GLY A 129 10.34 1.62 -3.54
C GLY A 129 11.59 0.87 -3.98
N PHE A 130 11.49 0.19 -5.13
CA PHE A 130 12.63 -0.26 -5.93
C PHE A 130 12.82 0.70 -7.09
N LEU A 131 14.03 1.23 -7.26
CA LEU A 131 14.32 2.25 -8.27
C LEU A 131 15.23 1.73 -9.37
N THR A 132 15.07 2.29 -10.56
CA THR A 132 16.10 2.24 -11.60
C THR A 132 17.34 3.02 -11.17
N ASN A 133 18.46 2.81 -11.85
CA ASN A 133 19.67 3.63 -11.67
C ASN A 133 19.43 5.13 -11.93
N LYS A 134 18.40 5.49 -12.69
CA LYS A 134 17.97 6.87 -12.95
C LYS A 134 17.07 7.46 -11.83
N GLY A 135 16.81 6.71 -10.76
CA GLY A 135 15.98 7.15 -9.64
C GLY A 135 14.47 7.16 -9.92
N ARG A 136 14.01 6.38 -10.90
CA ARG A 136 12.58 6.21 -11.24
C ARG A 136 12.06 4.89 -10.69
N LEU A 137 10.80 4.88 -10.26
CA LEU A 137 10.16 3.71 -9.68
C LEU A 137 10.02 2.56 -10.69
N ILE A 138 10.45 1.38 -10.24
CA ILE A 138 10.10 0.09 -10.85
C ILE A 138 8.79 -0.37 -10.23
N THR A 139 8.71 -0.36 -8.90
CA THR A 139 7.51 -0.64 -8.11
C THR A 139 7.73 -0.22 -6.66
N GLU A 140 6.65 0.00 -5.93
CA GLU A 140 6.63 -0.10 -4.46
C GLU A 140 6.36 -1.56 -4.05
N SER A 141 6.87 -1.98 -2.89
CA SER A 141 6.57 -3.26 -2.26
C SER A 141 6.38 -3.10 -0.76
N VAL A 142 5.50 -3.94 -0.19
CA VAL A 142 5.47 -4.18 1.26
C VAL A 142 6.35 -5.39 1.55
N ILE A 143 7.31 -5.22 2.44
CA ILE A 143 8.35 -6.19 2.78
C ILE A 143 8.09 -6.71 4.18
N THR A 144 8.10 -8.03 4.34
CA THR A 144 8.03 -8.71 5.64
C THR A 144 9.22 -9.63 5.82
N ILE A 145 9.58 -9.89 7.08
CA ILE A 145 10.59 -10.89 7.42
C ILE A 145 9.94 -12.28 7.47
N ALA A 146 10.67 -13.31 7.05
CA ALA A 146 10.20 -14.66 7.26
C ALA A 146 10.10 -14.99 8.75
N THR A 147 9.10 -15.77 9.13
CA THR A 147 8.90 -16.22 10.52
C THR A 147 10.06 -17.05 11.06
N ASP A 148 10.77 -17.75 10.17
CA ASP A 148 11.95 -18.57 10.48
C ASP A 148 13.29 -17.88 10.14
N ALA A 149 13.26 -16.58 9.82
CA ALA A 149 14.47 -15.84 9.49
C ALA A 149 15.45 -15.79 10.67
N LYS A 150 16.74 -15.86 10.35
CA LYS A 150 17.84 -15.74 11.31
C LYS A 150 18.56 -14.43 11.08
N GLU A 151 19.31 -14.00 12.09
CA GLU A 151 20.24 -12.89 11.91
C GLU A 151 21.40 -13.32 11.01
N ALA A 152 21.65 -12.54 9.96
CA ALA A 152 22.74 -12.77 9.03
C ALA A 152 24.09 -12.34 9.64
N PRO A 153 25.23 -12.88 9.18
CA PRO A 153 26.56 -12.57 9.74
C PRO A 153 26.96 -11.08 9.75
N HIS A 154 26.29 -10.26 8.93
CA HIS A 154 26.56 -8.83 8.79
C HIS A 154 25.36 -7.95 9.21
N GLY A 155 24.45 -8.53 10.02
CA GLY A 155 23.27 -7.85 10.56
C GLY A 155 22.05 -7.92 9.63
N GLY A 156 20.87 -7.87 10.26
CA GLY A 156 19.56 -7.96 9.59
C GLY A 156 19.13 -9.41 9.29
N PRO A 157 17.89 -9.61 8.82
CA PRO A 157 17.32 -10.93 8.62
C PRO A 157 17.80 -11.59 7.32
N ASP A 158 18.12 -12.88 7.36
CA ASP A 158 18.59 -13.63 6.19
C ASP A 158 17.50 -14.00 5.18
N LYS A 159 16.21 -13.75 5.50
CA LYS A 159 15.08 -14.12 4.65
C LYS A 159 13.96 -13.08 4.68
N PHE A 160 13.57 -12.63 3.49
CA PHE A 160 12.53 -11.62 3.25
C PHE A 160 11.48 -12.14 2.27
N PHE A 161 10.27 -11.60 2.42
CA PHE A 161 9.21 -11.73 1.44
C PHE A 161 8.78 -10.33 0.94
N LEU A 162 8.67 -10.20 -0.38
CA LEU A 162 8.21 -8.99 -1.06
C LEU A 162 6.77 -9.22 -1.55
N ASP A 163 5.81 -8.50 -0.98
CA ASP A 163 4.46 -8.32 -1.52
C ASP A 163 4.53 -7.24 -2.61
N VAL A 164 4.27 -7.64 -3.86
CA VAL A 164 4.42 -6.80 -5.06
C VAL A 164 3.21 -6.96 -5.99
N PRO A 165 2.72 -5.91 -6.65
CA PRO A 165 1.71 -6.05 -7.71
C PRO A 165 2.20 -6.95 -8.85
N ILE A 166 1.37 -7.88 -9.30
CA ILE A 166 1.72 -8.95 -10.23
C ILE A 166 2.18 -8.41 -11.59
N ASP A 167 1.60 -7.29 -12.03
CA ASP A 167 1.87 -6.64 -13.32
C ASP A 167 3.30 -6.13 -13.44
N VAL A 168 3.90 -5.72 -12.33
CA VAL A 168 5.27 -5.18 -12.26
C VAL A 168 6.28 -6.17 -11.69
N LYS A 169 5.82 -7.32 -11.15
CA LYS A 169 6.66 -8.37 -10.56
C LYS A 169 7.75 -8.85 -11.52
N LYS A 170 7.43 -9.05 -12.81
CA LYS A 170 8.42 -9.52 -13.81
C LYS A 170 9.58 -8.53 -13.95
N GLY A 171 9.29 -7.23 -13.97
CA GLY A 171 10.31 -6.17 -14.00
C GLY A 171 11.16 -6.18 -12.73
N LEU A 172 10.53 -6.32 -11.56
CA LEU A 172 11.24 -6.42 -10.29
C LEU A 172 12.15 -7.66 -10.22
N LEU A 173 11.69 -8.84 -10.67
CA LEU A 173 12.51 -10.07 -10.71
C LEU A 173 13.75 -9.89 -11.60
N GLN A 174 13.61 -9.26 -12.76
CA GLN A 174 14.74 -8.96 -13.63
C GLN A 174 15.73 -8.01 -12.95
N HIS A 175 15.22 -6.97 -12.29
CA HIS A 175 16.03 -6.02 -11.53
C HIS A 175 16.82 -6.70 -10.40
N LEU A 176 16.14 -7.50 -9.57
CA LEU A 176 16.79 -8.24 -8.48
C LEU A 176 17.87 -9.18 -8.99
N ARG A 177 17.63 -9.90 -10.10
CA ARG A 177 18.63 -10.80 -10.73
C ARG A 177 19.83 -10.04 -11.28
N LEU A 178 19.63 -8.87 -11.88
CA LEU A 178 20.70 -8.01 -12.38
C LEU A 178 21.65 -7.60 -11.24
N PHE A 179 21.11 -7.21 -10.09
CA PHE A 179 21.89 -6.74 -8.95
C PHE A 179 22.36 -7.83 -7.98
N LYS A 180 21.78 -9.04 -8.05
CA LYS A 180 22.24 -10.19 -7.26
C LYS A 180 23.71 -10.51 -7.53
N LEU A 181 24.14 -10.52 -8.80
CA LEU A 181 25.49 -10.91 -9.22
C LEU A 181 25.95 -12.21 -8.51
N ARG A 182 27.11 -12.20 -7.86
CA ARG A 182 27.69 -13.32 -7.10
C ARG A 182 27.23 -13.39 -5.64
N SER A 183 26.32 -12.50 -5.21
CA SER A 183 25.82 -12.54 -3.84
C SER A 183 25.18 -13.89 -3.54
N LYS A 184 25.42 -14.39 -2.33
CA LYS A 184 24.85 -15.63 -1.79
C LYS A 184 23.40 -15.40 -1.40
N VAL A 185 22.56 -15.11 -2.40
CA VAL A 185 21.12 -14.87 -2.27
C VAL A 185 20.35 -15.71 -3.28
N THR A 186 19.36 -16.45 -2.80
CA THR A 186 18.37 -17.17 -3.60
C THR A 186 17.14 -16.29 -3.78
N ILE A 187 16.69 -16.17 -5.04
CA ILE A 187 15.50 -15.39 -5.41
C ILE A 187 14.46 -16.36 -5.95
N THR A 188 13.33 -16.49 -5.26
CA THR A 188 12.26 -17.44 -5.62
C THR A 188 10.96 -16.70 -5.84
N ASP A 189 10.26 -16.99 -6.94
CA ASP A 189 8.88 -16.53 -7.16
C ASP A 189 7.93 -17.52 -6.50
N LEU A 190 7.20 -17.08 -5.48
CA LEU A 190 6.24 -17.90 -4.74
C LEU A 190 4.80 -17.57 -5.12
N SER A 191 4.56 -16.78 -6.17
CA SER A 191 3.20 -16.31 -6.50
C SER A 191 2.22 -17.44 -6.84
N SER A 192 2.70 -18.63 -7.20
CA SER A 192 1.85 -19.80 -7.48
C SER A 192 1.52 -20.63 -6.24
N THR A 193 2.24 -20.45 -5.14
CA THR A 193 2.12 -21.28 -3.93
C THR A 193 1.75 -20.47 -2.69
N ALA A 194 2.16 -19.20 -2.62
CA ALA A 194 1.86 -18.28 -1.53
C ALA A 194 0.71 -17.34 -1.91
N ARG A 195 -0.08 -16.98 -0.90
CA ARG A 195 -1.16 -15.99 -0.96
C ARG A 195 -0.78 -14.76 -0.15
N VAL A 196 -1.26 -13.60 -0.60
CA VAL A 196 -1.18 -12.33 0.14
C VAL A 196 -2.58 -12.00 0.61
N CYS A 197 -2.75 -11.88 1.92
CA CYS A 197 -4.02 -11.57 2.54
C CYS A 197 -3.90 -10.29 3.38
N ALA A 198 -4.95 -9.47 3.38
CA ALA A 198 -5.07 -8.33 4.26
C ALA A 198 -6.23 -8.54 5.24
N LEU A 199 -6.03 -8.28 6.53
CA LEU A 199 -7.13 -8.17 7.50
C LEU A 199 -7.41 -6.70 7.79
N VAL A 200 -8.61 -6.26 7.43
CA VAL A 200 -9.06 -4.86 7.50
C VAL A 200 -10.36 -4.75 8.29
N GLY A 201 -10.63 -3.61 8.91
CA GLY A 201 -11.86 -3.39 9.65
C GLY A 201 -11.85 -2.07 10.41
N LEU A 202 -12.97 -1.76 11.05
CA LEU A 202 -13.09 -0.67 12.02
C LEU A 202 -13.52 -1.23 13.38
N PRO A 203 -12.86 -0.81 14.48
CA PRO A 203 -11.69 0.08 14.48
C PRO A 203 -10.48 -0.53 13.76
N HIS A 204 -9.67 0.32 13.12
CA HIS A 204 -8.51 -0.10 12.33
C HIS A 204 -7.58 -1.04 13.10
N ALA A 205 -6.95 -1.96 12.37
CA ALA A 205 -6.07 -2.98 12.92
C ALA A 205 -4.87 -2.37 13.68
N ARG A 206 -4.37 -3.10 14.67
CA ARG A 206 -3.26 -2.71 15.55
C ARG A 206 -2.18 -3.78 15.56
N VAL A 207 -0.98 -3.43 16.01
CA VAL A 207 0.11 -4.42 16.22
C VAL A 207 -0.34 -5.54 17.18
N SER A 208 -1.18 -5.22 18.18
CA SER A 208 -1.72 -6.19 19.13
C SER A 208 -2.59 -7.27 18.49
N ASP A 209 -3.11 -7.05 17.28
CA ASP A 209 -3.95 -8.03 16.58
C ASP A 209 -3.14 -9.12 15.87
N LEU A 210 -1.81 -8.96 15.73
CA LEU A 210 -0.96 -9.86 14.92
C LEU A 210 -0.98 -11.32 15.41
N GLU A 211 -0.96 -11.58 16.71
CA GLU A 211 -1.02 -12.96 17.21
C GLU A 211 -2.37 -13.61 16.92
N ARG A 212 -3.47 -12.88 17.14
CA ARG A 212 -4.82 -13.36 16.80
C ARG A 212 -4.93 -13.67 15.30
N VAL A 213 -4.35 -12.83 14.44
CA VAL A 213 -4.34 -13.02 12.99
C VAL A 213 -3.51 -14.25 12.60
N ARG A 214 -2.34 -14.44 13.24
CA ARG A 214 -1.50 -15.62 13.04
C ARG A 214 -2.24 -16.89 13.42
N GLU A 215 -2.83 -16.93 14.61
CA GLU A 215 -3.61 -18.06 15.10
C GLU A 215 -4.79 -18.38 14.17
N HIS A 216 -5.47 -17.36 13.66
CA HIS A 216 -6.57 -17.52 12.72
C HIS A 216 -6.15 -18.28 11.45
N TRP A 217 -5.04 -17.88 10.82
CA TRP A 217 -4.54 -18.56 9.62
C TRP A 217 -3.93 -19.93 9.92
N SER A 218 -3.18 -20.08 11.01
CA SER A 218 -2.63 -21.37 11.44
C SER A 218 -3.74 -22.38 11.73
N ALA A 219 -4.81 -21.97 12.40
CA ALA A 219 -5.97 -22.83 12.67
C ALA A 219 -6.71 -23.24 11.38
N ARG A 220 -6.53 -22.50 10.28
CA ARG A 220 -6.98 -22.84 8.93
C ARG A 220 -6.05 -23.77 8.16
N GLY A 221 -4.96 -24.22 8.79
CA GLY A 221 -3.94 -25.04 8.15
C GLY A 221 -3.00 -24.24 7.24
N ALA A 222 -3.02 -22.91 7.31
CA ALA A 222 -2.08 -22.08 6.58
C ALA A 222 -0.75 -21.99 7.35
N GLU A 223 0.36 -22.17 6.64
CA GLU A 223 1.67 -21.76 7.13
C GLU A 223 1.82 -20.25 6.96
N VAL A 224 2.02 -19.52 8.06
CA VAL A 224 2.26 -18.07 8.02
C VAL A 224 3.74 -17.81 7.78
N LEU A 225 4.08 -17.43 6.54
CA LEU A 225 5.45 -17.17 6.11
C LEU A 225 5.95 -15.80 6.56
N GLY A 226 5.11 -14.77 6.42
CA GLY A 226 5.42 -13.39 6.81
C GLY A 226 4.18 -12.67 7.31
N LEU A 227 4.35 -11.79 8.29
CA LEU A 227 3.23 -11.10 8.95
C LEU A 227 3.65 -9.72 9.44
N GLY A 228 2.82 -8.71 9.20
CA GLY A 228 2.99 -7.40 9.80
C GLY A 228 1.85 -6.45 9.44
N PRO A 229 1.78 -5.26 10.06
CA PRO A 229 0.83 -4.23 9.63
C PRO A 229 1.09 -3.78 8.18
N ASP A 230 0.17 -3.10 7.52
CA ASP A 230 0.47 -2.35 6.29
C ASP A 230 1.04 -0.97 6.70
N PRO A 231 2.34 -0.72 6.50
CA PRO A 231 3.01 0.44 7.10
C PRO A 231 2.79 1.73 6.30
N ARG A 232 2.10 1.67 5.15
CA ARG A 232 1.94 2.82 4.24
C ARG A 232 1.06 3.92 4.81
N VAL A 233 0.21 3.59 5.78
CA VAL A 233 -0.65 4.53 6.50
C VAL A 233 -0.68 4.16 7.98
N MET A 234 -0.29 5.08 8.86
CA MET A 234 -0.26 4.86 10.31
C MET A 234 -0.93 6.02 11.05
N LEU A 235 -1.90 5.70 11.91
CA LEU A 235 -2.64 6.66 12.73
C LEU A 235 -2.41 6.36 14.21
N GLY A 236 -1.26 6.78 14.74
CA GLY A 236 -0.79 6.33 16.05
C GLY A 236 -0.49 4.83 16.03
N ASP A 237 -1.20 4.04 16.83
CA ASP A 237 -1.05 2.58 16.90
C ASP A 237 -1.93 1.80 15.90
N ARG A 238 -2.62 2.51 15.01
CA ARG A 238 -3.61 1.96 14.08
C ARG A 238 -3.13 1.97 12.63
N PHE A 239 -3.49 0.93 11.88
CA PHE A 239 -3.13 0.72 10.48
C PHE A 239 -4.38 0.65 9.61
N PRO A 240 -4.78 1.74 8.93
CA PRO A 240 -6.02 1.78 8.15
C PRO A 240 -6.08 0.77 7.01
N LEU A 241 -4.92 0.44 6.42
CA LEU A 241 -4.82 -0.57 5.36
C LEU A 241 -4.70 -2.01 5.91
N GLY A 242 -4.79 -2.17 7.23
CA GLY A 242 -4.91 -3.47 7.89
C GLY A 242 -3.59 -4.15 8.22
N ILE A 243 -3.68 -5.46 8.47
CA ILE A 243 -2.54 -6.37 8.65
C ILE A 243 -2.33 -7.16 7.37
N ARG A 244 -1.09 -7.19 6.88
CA ARG A 244 -0.65 -7.96 5.71
C ARG A 244 -0.05 -9.29 6.16
N GLY A 245 -0.53 -10.38 5.57
CA GLY A 245 0.02 -11.72 5.74
C GLY A 245 0.41 -12.34 4.41
N ILE A 246 1.55 -13.02 4.41
CA ILE A 246 1.97 -13.91 3.34
C ILE A 246 1.85 -15.33 3.88
N ILE A 247 0.95 -16.10 3.30
CA ILE A 247 0.58 -17.43 3.80
C ILE A 247 0.70 -18.47 2.70
N HIS A 248 1.04 -19.70 3.07
CA HIS A 248 1.06 -20.85 2.19
C HIS A 248 0.05 -21.89 2.68
N PHE A 249 -0.77 -22.43 1.78
CA PHE A 249 -1.62 -23.58 2.08
C PHE A 249 -0.97 -24.82 1.44
N PRO A 250 -0.41 -25.75 2.24
CA PRO A 250 0.31 -26.93 1.73
C PRO A 250 -0.55 -27.81 0.82
N ASP A 251 -1.87 -27.81 1.02
CA ASP A 251 -2.82 -28.52 0.16
C ASP A 251 -4.16 -27.74 0.09
N PRO A 252 -4.61 -27.29 -1.10
CA PRO A 252 -5.91 -26.64 -1.27
C PRO A 252 -7.09 -27.63 -1.18
N SER A 253 -6.84 -28.95 -1.22
CA SER A 253 -7.87 -30.00 -1.30
C SER A 253 -8.20 -30.69 0.02
N SER A 254 -7.40 -30.49 1.07
CA SER A 254 -7.64 -31.02 2.42
C SER A 254 -7.91 -29.89 3.42
N PRO A 255 -9.12 -29.29 3.42
CA PRO A 255 -9.49 -28.39 4.50
C PRO A 255 -9.38 -29.16 5.84
N PRO A 256 -8.94 -28.51 6.93
CA PRO A 256 -8.94 -29.14 8.24
C PRO A 256 -10.34 -29.71 8.54
N SER A 257 -10.37 -30.97 8.97
CA SER A 257 -11.58 -31.80 9.12
C SER A 257 -12.67 -31.17 10.00
N SER A 258 -12.30 -30.22 10.85
CA SER A 258 -13.20 -29.26 11.48
C SER A 258 -12.43 -28.00 11.88
N LEU A 259 -12.84 -26.83 11.39
CA LEU A 259 -12.34 -25.54 11.88
C LEU A 259 -13.05 -25.15 13.18
N PRO A 260 -12.34 -24.74 14.24
CA PRO A 260 -13.00 -24.07 15.36
C PRO A 260 -13.73 -22.82 14.87
N SER A 261 -14.80 -22.39 15.55
CA SER A 261 -15.62 -21.25 15.11
C SER A 261 -14.81 -19.96 14.91
N SER A 262 -13.72 -19.78 15.67
CA SER A 262 -12.75 -18.68 15.55
C SER A 262 -11.84 -18.75 14.32
N ALA A 263 -11.74 -19.93 13.70
CA ALA A 263 -10.94 -20.20 12.50
C ALA A 263 -11.79 -20.37 11.23
N ARG A 264 -13.12 -20.17 11.31
CA ARG A 264 -13.94 -20.08 10.09
C ARG A 264 -13.42 -18.94 9.22
N PRO A 265 -13.32 -19.10 7.89
CA PRO A 265 -12.83 -18.05 7.02
C PRO A 265 -13.56 -16.73 7.30
N LEU A 266 -12.81 -15.67 7.58
CA LEU A 266 -13.41 -14.35 7.57
C LEU A 266 -14.00 -14.10 6.18
N PRO A 267 -15.13 -13.37 6.09
CA PRO A 267 -15.76 -13.10 4.82
C PRO A 267 -14.77 -12.37 3.88
N CYS A 268 -14.27 -13.08 2.88
CA CYS A 268 -13.53 -12.52 1.76
C CYS A 268 -14.52 -12.22 0.64
N THR A 269 -15.22 -11.11 0.79
CA THR A 269 -16.23 -10.68 -0.18
C THR A 269 -15.66 -9.64 -1.11
N GLN A 270 -16.27 -9.50 -2.28
CA GLN A 270 -15.90 -8.48 -3.25
C GLN A 270 -16.04 -7.07 -2.63
N GLU A 271 -17.01 -6.87 -1.73
CA GLU A 271 -17.22 -5.61 -1.03
C GLU A 271 -16.07 -5.26 -0.07
N ALA A 272 -15.48 -6.25 0.62
CA ALA A 272 -14.33 -6.00 1.48
C ALA A 272 -13.09 -5.57 0.67
N ARG A 273 -12.90 -6.15 -0.53
CA ARG A 273 -11.86 -5.72 -1.46
C ARG A 273 -12.07 -4.29 -1.94
N GLU A 274 -13.29 -3.97 -2.38
CA GLU A 274 -13.65 -2.61 -2.82
C GLU A 274 -13.49 -1.57 -1.71
N ALA A 275 -13.78 -1.94 -0.46
CA ALA A 275 -13.58 -1.06 0.69
C ALA A 275 -12.09 -0.82 1.00
N LEU A 276 -11.25 -1.86 0.93
CA LEU A 276 -9.79 -1.69 1.06
C LEU A 276 -9.22 -0.82 -0.06
N GLU A 277 -9.68 -1.02 -1.29
CA GLU A 277 -9.29 -0.17 -2.42
C GLU A 277 -9.71 1.29 -2.24
N ALA A 278 -10.93 1.52 -1.76
CA ALA A 278 -11.40 2.86 -1.45
C ALA A 278 -10.58 3.53 -0.34
N LEU A 279 -10.20 2.79 0.71
CA LEU A 279 -9.29 3.30 1.75
C LEU A 279 -7.92 3.66 1.15
N ARG A 280 -7.35 2.78 0.33
CA ARG A 280 -6.08 3.01 -0.37
C ARG A 280 -6.12 4.32 -1.15
N PHE A 281 -7.19 4.53 -1.91
CA PHE A 281 -7.41 5.76 -2.65
C PHE A 281 -7.60 6.98 -1.76
N LEU A 282 -8.40 6.89 -0.71
CA LEU A 282 -8.64 7.98 0.24
C LEU A 282 -7.34 8.48 0.88
N TYR A 283 -6.39 7.57 1.16
CA TYR A 283 -5.07 7.91 1.68
C TYR A 283 -4.03 8.24 0.61
N GLY A 284 -4.41 8.30 -0.67
CA GLY A 284 -3.50 8.70 -1.76
C GLY A 284 -2.38 7.69 -2.02
N VAL A 285 -2.62 6.40 -1.73
CA VAL A 285 -1.64 5.32 -1.92
C VAL A 285 -1.85 4.71 -3.32
N GLY A 286 -0.91 4.93 -4.23
CA GLY A 286 -0.92 4.29 -5.55
C GLY A 286 -0.37 2.86 -5.52
N GLU A 287 -0.56 2.09 -6.59
CA GLU A 287 0.08 0.77 -6.73
C GLU A 287 0.29 0.36 -8.18
N GLY A 288 1.15 -0.63 -8.39
CA GLY A 288 1.29 -1.32 -9.66
C GLY A 288 1.76 -0.41 -10.80
N PRO A 289 1.21 -0.58 -12.02
CA PRO A 289 1.61 0.17 -13.20
C PRO A 289 1.53 1.70 -13.05
N ASP A 290 0.66 2.20 -12.17
CA ASP A 290 0.51 3.65 -11.93
C ASP A 290 1.77 4.29 -11.36
N LEU A 291 2.66 3.52 -10.74
CA LEU A 291 3.89 4.02 -10.12
C LEU A 291 5.09 3.99 -11.07
N VAL A 292 5.03 3.17 -12.13
CA VAL A 292 6.17 2.86 -12.99
C VAL A 292 6.72 4.11 -13.68
N GLU A 293 8.05 4.23 -13.73
CA GLU A 293 8.81 5.35 -14.33
C GLU A 293 8.59 6.73 -13.69
N ARG A 294 7.83 6.83 -12.58
CA ARG A 294 7.62 8.08 -11.82
C ARG A 294 8.67 8.27 -10.73
N LEU A 295 8.77 9.50 -10.22
CA LEU A 295 9.61 9.75 -9.04
C LEU A 295 8.93 9.25 -7.77
N PRO A 296 9.69 8.78 -6.77
CA PRO A 296 9.12 8.34 -5.48
C PRO A 296 8.19 9.38 -4.83
N SER A 297 8.59 10.65 -4.83
CA SER A 297 7.79 11.74 -4.26
C SER A 297 6.58 12.14 -5.10
N GLU A 298 6.58 11.87 -6.42
CA GLU A 298 5.37 12.00 -7.25
C GLU A 298 4.32 10.94 -6.90
N CYS A 299 4.75 9.87 -6.25
CA CYS A 299 3.93 8.73 -5.83
C CYS A 299 3.66 8.70 -4.32
N ASN A 300 3.97 9.78 -3.60
CA ASN A 300 3.81 9.93 -2.16
C ASN A 300 4.64 8.97 -1.29
N LEU A 301 5.69 8.33 -1.81
CA LEU A 301 6.52 7.41 -1.01
C LEU A 301 7.23 8.13 0.15
N ASP A 302 7.41 9.44 0.05
CA ASP A 302 7.90 10.30 1.14
C ASP A 302 6.86 10.56 2.25
N LEU A 303 5.58 10.35 1.95
CA LEU A 303 4.46 10.50 2.88
C LEU A 303 3.94 9.16 3.41
N THR A 304 4.12 8.06 2.66
CA THR A 304 3.67 6.71 3.04
C THR A 304 4.74 5.91 3.78
N HIS A 305 5.69 6.59 4.43
CA HIS A 305 6.80 5.97 5.15
C HIS A 305 7.65 5.00 4.31
N ALA A 306 7.65 5.14 2.98
CA ALA A 306 8.34 4.23 2.06
C ALA A 306 9.76 4.69 1.69
N ILE A 307 10.21 5.84 2.18
CA ILE A 307 11.57 6.35 2.00
C ILE A 307 12.16 6.69 3.37
N ASN A 308 13.37 6.21 3.63
CA ASN A 308 14.18 6.71 4.73
C ASN A 308 15.22 7.67 4.13
N PHE A 309 15.20 8.95 4.52
CA PHE A 309 16.16 9.93 4.04
C PHE A 309 17.47 9.95 4.82
N HIS A 310 17.53 9.22 5.93
CA HIS A 310 18.69 9.12 6.82
C HIS A 310 19.45 7.79 6.68
N LYS A 311 18.96 6.86 5.86
CA LYS A 311 19.66 5.60 5.60
C LYS A 311 20.90 5.83 4.73
N GLY A 312 21.76 4.81 4.69
CA GLY A 312 22.92 4.77 3.80
C GLY A 312 22.56 4.68 2.31
N CYS A 313 23.60 4.57 1.48
CA CYS A 313 23.45 4.64 0.03
C CYS A 313 22.57 3.51 -0.54
N TYR A 314 21.62 3.87 -1.42
CA TYR A 314 20.83 2.91 -2.20
C TYR A 314 20.76 3.31 -3.68
N LEU A 315 20.40 2.34 -4.54
CA LEU A 315 20.33 2.54 -5.98
C LEU A 315 19.31 3.62 -6.36
N GLY A 316 19.73 4.56 -7.21
CA GLY A 316 18.83 5.61 -7.72
C GLY A 316 18.53 6.74 -6.73
N GLN A 317 19.21 6.79 -5.59
CA GLN A 317 18.94 7.78 -4.53
C GLN A 317 19.15 9.25 -4.93
N GLU A 318 20.03 9.53 -5.89
CA GLU A 318 20.46 10.90 -6.21
C GLU A 318 19.27 11.81 -6.55
N LEU A 319 18.33 11.29 -7.35
CA LEU A 319 17.15 12.04 -7.78
C LEU A 319 16.16 12.24 -6.63
N THR A 320 15.97 11.22 -5.80
CA THR A 320 15.14 11.27 -4.59
C THR A 320 15.68 12.29 -3.60
N ALA A 321 16.98 12.23 -3.28
CA ALA A 321 17.64 13.18 -2.38
C ALA A 321 17.60 14.61 -2.94
N ARG A 322 17.90 14.81 -4.23
CA ARG A 322 17.81 16.13 -4.86
C ARG A 322 16.40 16.71 -4.76
N THR A 323 15.37 15.88 -4.93
CA THR A 323 13.98 16.32 -4.85
C THR A 323 13.61 16.71 -3.43
N GLN A 324 14.11 16.00 -2.41
CA GLN A 324 13.92 16.39 -1.01
C GLN A 324 14.60 17.72 -0.66
N PHE A 325 15.88 17.91 -1.04
CA PHE A 325 16.66 19.08 -0.62
C PHE A 325 16.43 20.33 -1.44
N LYS A 326 16.20 20.19 -2.76
CA LYS A 326 16.10 21.32 -3.69
C LYS A 326 14.74 21.41 -4.39
N GLY A 327 13.94 20.35 -4.33
CA GLY A 327 12.85 20.15 -5.27
C GLY A 327 11.55 20.82 -4.85
N VAL A 328 11.00 21.61 -5.75
CA VAL A 328 9.56 21.85 -5.80
C VAL A 328 8.92 20.61 -6.43
N ILE A 329 8.11 19.88 -5.67
CA ILE A 329 7.36 18.72 -6.18
C ILE A 329 6.16 19.26 -6.95
N ARG A 330 6.18 19.09 -8.28
CA ARG A 330 5.19 19.67 -9.20
C ARG A 330 4.05 18.72 -9.59
N LYS A 331 4.08 17.52 -9.04
CA LYS A 331 3.26 16.38 -9.43
C LYS A 331 3.18 15.45 -8.23
N ARG A 332 1.98 15.06 -7.82
CA ARG A 332 1.74 14.04 -6.79
C ARG A 332 0.54 13.18 -7.18
N LEU A 333 0.40 12.03 -6.55
CA LEU A 333 -0.88 11.35 -6.45
C LEU A 333 -1.72 12.13 -5.43
N LEU A 334 -2.91 12.55 -5.81
CA LEU A 334 -3.86 13.20 -4.92
C LEU A 334 -5.15 12.40 -4.91
N PRO A 335 -5.82 12.24 -3.75
CA PRO A 335 -7.21 11.85 -3.75
C PRO A 335 -8.04 13.03 -4.26
N VAL A 336 -9.00 12.78 -5.14
CA VAL A 336 -10.07 13.76 -5.42
C VAL A 336 -11.43 13.11 -5.26
N PHE A 337 -12.46 13.93 -5.12
CA PHE A 337 -13.83 13.48 -5.03
C PHE A 337 -14.56 13.97 -6.27
N LEU A 338 -15.01 13.06 -7.13
CA LEU A 338 -15.88 13.40 -8.23
C LEU A 338 -17.34 13.33 -7.76
N PHE A 339 -18.11 14.39 -8.05
CA PHE A 339 -19.57 14.43 -7.86
C PHE A 339 -20.34 14.54 -9.18
N PRO A 340 -20.13 13.67 -10.18
CA PRO A 340 -20.82 13.78 -11.45
C PRO A 340 -22.15 13.01 -11.45
N ASP A 341 -23.07 13.41 -12.34
CA ASP A 341 -24.28 12.63 -12.61
C ASP A 341 -23.96 11.25 -13.24
N SER A 342 -22.77 11.09 -13.82
CA SER A 342 -22.21 9.80 -14.27
C SER A 342 -20.69 9.79 -14.17
N LEU A 343 -20.09 8.66 -13.80
CA LEU A 343 -18.64 8.54 -13.65
C LEU A 343 -17.93 8.57 -15.02
N PRO A 344 -16.81 9.29 -15.17
CA PRO A 344 -16.01 9.22 -16.39
C PRO A 344 -15.32 7.85 -16.52
N PRO A 345 -15.06 7.37 -17.74
CA PRO A 345 -14.29 6.14 -17.96
C PRO A 345 -12.89 6.17 -17.30
N PRO A 346 -12.30 5.01 -16.92
CA PRO A 346 -10.90 4.92 -16.50
C PRO A 346 -9.97 5.66 -17.48
N SER A 347 -8.90 6.28 -16.98
CA SER A 347 -7.94 7.05 -17.80
C SER A 347 -8.48 8.30 -18.51
N SER A 348 -9.74 8.68 -18.26
CA SER A 348 -10.28 9.96 -18.74
C SER A 348 -9.47 11.14 -18.21
N LYS A 349 -9.32 12.16 -19.05
CA LYS A 349 -8.75 13.44 -18.63
C LYS A 349 -9.79 14.15 -17.79
N VAL A 350 -9.42 14.53 -16.57
CA VAL A 350 -10.23 15.38 -15.71
C VAL A 350 -9.54 16.73 -15.67
N GLU A 351 -10.24 17.76 -16.14
CA GLU A 351 -9.82 19.14 -15.96
C GLU A 351 -10.54 19.65 -14.71
N ALA A 352 -9.77 20.08 -13.71
CA ALA A 352 -10.31 20.82 -12.59
C ALA A 352 -10.25 22.30 -12.95
N ASP A 353 -11.40 22.96 -13.00
CA ASP A 353 -11.45 24.42 -12.98
C ASP A 353 -10.97 24.87 -11.60
N MET A 354 -9.72 25.34 -11.55
CA MET A 354 -9.08 25.89 -10.34
C MET A 354 -9.21 27.41 -10.29
#